data_AF-A0A9E0LGD3-F1
#
_entry.id   AF-A0A9E0LGD3-F1
#
_cell.length_a   1.000
_cell.length_b   1.000
_cell.length_c   1.000
_cell.angle_alpha   90.00
_cell.angle_beta   90.00
_cell.angle_gamma   90.00
#
_symmetry.space_group_name_H-M   'P 1'
#
loop_
_entity.id
_entity.type
_entity.pdbx_description
1 polymer ?
#
loop_
_entity_poly.entity_id
_entity_poly.type
_entity_poly.pdbx_seq_one_letter_code
_entity_poly.pdbx_strand_id
1 'polypeptide(L)' 'MSDAVNEAELGRSKYSNTPKEHLYHLLTIGWEVNSPLIIKYVAENALQKDLNDWLALNKTK' A
#
# COMPACT_ATOMS: atom_id res chain seq x y z
N MET A 1 17.03 27.91 18.89
CA MET A 1 17.35 26.59 18.33
C MET A 1 16.53 25.55 19.07
N SER A 2 15.46 25.06 18.45
CA SER A 2 14.71 23.83 18.77
C SER A 2 13.55 23.82 17.78
N ASP A 3 13.90 23.59 16.52
CA ASP A 3 13.03 23.44 15.38
C ASP A 3 11.95 22.39 15.70
N ALA A 4 10.75 22.86 16.04
CA ALA A 4 9.54 22.04 16.20
C ALA A 4 9.01 21.63 14.82
N VAL A 5 9.88 20.98 14.06
CA VAL A 5 9.60 20.49 12.72
C VAL A 5 9.04 19.08 12.90
N ASN A 6 7.81 18.90 12.39
CA ASN A 6 7.44 17.71 11.62
C ASN A 6 6.94 16.46 12.36
N GLU A 7 5.73 16.49 12.91
CA GLU A 7 4.96 15.26 13.15
C GLU A 7 3.46 15.33 12.79
N ALA A 8 2.90 16.51 12.47
CA ALA A 8 1.47 16.68 12.17
C ALA A 8 1.10 16.45 10.69
N GLU A 9 2.08 16.33 9.78
CA GLU A 9 1.84 16.16 8.32
C GLU A 9 2.16 14.76 7.80
N LEU A 10 2.71 13.88 8.64
CA LEU A 10 2.79 12.47 8.29
C LEU A 10 1.41 11.87 8.52
N GLY A 11 0.59 11.88 7.47
CA GLY A 11 -0.75 11.29 7.37
C GLY A 11 -0.80 9.80 7.74
N ARG A 12 -0.50 9.49 9.01
CA ARG A 12 -0.79 8.23 9.68
C ARG A 12 -2.30 8.18 9.75
N SER A 13 -2.90 7.63 8.70
CA SER A 13 -4.31 7.35 8.63
C SER A 13 -4.73 6.72 9.97
N LYS A 14 -5.67 7.34 10.67
CA LYS A 14 -6.18 6.93 12.00
C LYS A 14 -6.91 5.58 11.99
N TYR A 15 -6.86 4.86 10.87
CA TYR A 15 -7.51 3.59 10.65
C TYR A 15 -6.43 2.51 10.65
N SER A 16 -6.62 1.49 11.48
CA SER A 16 -5.86 0.24 11.38
C SER A 16 -6.21 -0.42 10.04
N ASN A 17 -5.62 0.05 8.95
CA ASN A 17 -5.76 -0.60 7.66
C ASN A 17 -5.11 -1.96 7.77
N THR A 18 -5.88 -3.02 7.52
CA THR A 18 -5.29 -4.34 7.36
C THR A 18 -4.24 -4.29 6.25
N PRO A 19 -3.23 -5.18 6.25
CA PRO A 19 -2.22 -5.17 5.20
C PRO A 19 -2.81 -5.25 3.78
N LYS A 20 -3.93 -5.96 3.64
CA LYS A 20 -4.73 -6.01 2.42
C LYS A 20 -5.26 -4.63 1.98
N GLU A 21 -5.90 -3.90 2.89
CA GLU A 21 -6.46 -2.57 2.59
C GLU A 21 -5.35 -1.59 2.20
N HIS A 22 -4.21 -1.66 2.87
CA HIS A 22 -3.07 -0.83 2.53
C HIS A 22 -2.48 -1.19 1.17
N LEU A 23 -2.34 -2.48 0.84
CA LEU A 23 -1.94 -2.92 -0.50
C LEU A 23 -2.88 -2.33 -1.56
N TYR A 24 -4.18 -2.45 -1.37
CA TYR A 24 -5.16 -1.93 -2.34
C TYR A 24 -5.08 -0.41 -2.46
N HIS A 25 -4.90 0.31 -1.36
CA HIS A 25 -4.69 1.75 -1.40
C HIS A 25 -3.46 2.13 -2.23
N LEU A 26 -2.32 1.46 -2.01
CA LEU A 26 -1.10 1.69 -2.79
C LEU A 26 -1.32 1.46 -4.29
N LEU A 27 -2.00 0.37 -4.65
CA LEU A 27 -2.31 0.07 -6.06
C LEU A 27 -3.28 1.10 -6.65
N THR A 28 -4.28 1.56 -5.90
CA THR A 28 -5.26 2.57 -6.35
C THR A 28 -4.64 3.94 -6.57
N ILE A 29 -3.66 4.36 -5.77
CA ILE A 29 -2.97 5.65 -5.97
C ILE A 29 -1.89 5.59 -7.08
N GLY A 30 -1.72 4.44 -7.74
CA GLY A 30 -0.88 4.29 -8.93
C GLY A 30 0.50 3.66 -8.71
N TRP A 31 0.74 2.99 -7.58
CA TRP A 31 1.97 2.22 -7.42
C TRP A 31 2.02 1.05 -8.41
N GLU A 32 3.18 0.85 -9.01
CA GLU A 32 3.40 -0.28 -9.91
C GLU A 32 3.40 -1.61 -9.12
N VAL A 33 2.60 -2.56 -9.58
CA VAL A 33 2.51 -3.92 -9.01
C VAL A 33 3.86 -4.66 -9.00
N ASN A 34 4.74 -4.33 -9.94
CA ASN A 34 6.07 -4.91 -10.07
C ASN A 34 7.14 -4.09 -9.33
N SER A 35 6.75 -3.04 -8.61
CA SER A 35 7.68 -2.25 -7.80
C SER A 35 8.29 -3.13 -6.71
N PRO A 36 9.61 -3.06 -6.47
CA PRO A 36 10.28 -3.82 -5.41
C PRO A 36 9.62 -3.63 -4.04
N LEU A 37 9.08 -2.43 -3.78
CA LEU A 37 8.39 -2.11 -2.54
C LEU A 37 7.05 -2.86 -2.41
N ILE A 38 6.28 -2.95 -3.49
CA ILE A 38 5.02 -3.72 -3.51
C ILE A 38 5.30 -5.22 -3.39
N ILE A 39 6.28 -5.73 -4.15
CA ILE A 39 6.67 -7.15 -4.09
C ILE A 39 7.09 -7.54 -2.67
N LYS A 40 7.94 -6.74 -2.03
CA LYS A 40 8.37 -6.96 -0.66
C LYS A 40 7.19 -6.93 0.32
N TYR A 41 6.34 -5.90 0.22
CA TYR A 41 5.18 -5.74 1.09
C TYR A 41 4.21 -6.93 0.99
N VAL A 42 3.96 -7.40 -0.23
CA VAL A 42 3.10 -8.55 -0.51
C VAL A 42 3.68 -9.84 0.06
N ALA A 43 5.00 -10.04 -0.08
CA ALA A 43 5.70 -11.21 0.46
C ALA A 43 5.70 -11.22 2.00
N GLU A 44 5.98 -10.09 2.64
CA GLU A 44 6.01 -9.97 4.11
C GLU A 44 4.64 -10.19 4.76
N ASN A 45 3.55 -9.87 4.04
CA ASN A 45 2.18 -9.98 4.55
C ASN A 45 1.39 -11.15 3.95
N ALA A 46 2.02 -12.04 3.18
CA ALA A 46 1.38 -13.16 2.49
C ALA A 46 0.17 -12.78 1.60
N LEU A 47 0.22 -11.61 0.96
CA LEU A 47 -0.89 -11.03 0.17
C LEU A 47 -0.86 -11.40 -1.32
N GLN A 48 -0.10 -12.41 -1.72
CA GLN A 48 0.09 -12.75 -3.14
C GLN A 48 -1.26 -13.05 -3.83
N LYS A 49 -2.19 -13.68 -3.11
CA LYS A 49 -3.54 -13.96 -3.60
C LYS A 49 -4.33 -12.67 -3.83
N ASP A 50 -4.30 -11.73 -2.89
CA ASP A 50 -5.03 -10.45 -2.99
C ASP A 50 -4.46 -9.57 -4.11
N LEU A 51 -3.14 -9.55 -4.30
CA LEU A 51 -2.51 -8.87 -5.45
C LEU A 51 -3.01 -9.45 -6.78
N ASN A 52 -3.03 -10.78 -6.90
CA ASN A 52 -3.51 -11.46 -8.11
C ASN A 52 -4.99 -11.22 -8.39
N ASP A 53 -5.82 -11.20 -7.34
CA ASP A 53 -7.25 -10.89 -7.42
C ASP A 53 -7.48 -9.47 -7.95
N TRP A 54 -6.78 -8.50 -7.38
CA TRP A 54 -6.81 -7.10 -7.85
C TRP A 54 -6.37 -6.98 -9.31
N LEU A 55 -5.31 -7.67 -9.72
CA LEU A 55 -4.84 -7.71 -11.10
C LEU A 55 -5.86 -8.31 -12.07
N ALA A 56 -6.53 -9.39 -11.68
CA ALA A 56 -7.56 -10.03 -12.50
C ALA A 56 -8.76 -9.09 -12.72
N LEU A 57 -9.18 -8.38 -11.67
CA LEU A 57 -10.26 -7.39 -11.74
C LEU A 57 -9.91 -6.21 -12.66
N ASN A 58 -8.67 -5.73 -12.61
CA ASN A 58 -8.24 -4.54 -13.38
C ASN A 58 -7.81 -4.86 -14.82
N LYS A 59 -7.45 -6.10 -15.16
CA LYS A 59 -7.14 -6.53 -16.54
C LYS A 59 -8.38 -6.65 -17.44
N THR A 60 -9.58 -6.57 -16.87
CA THR A 60 -10.86 -6.74 -17.60
C THR A 60 -11.47 -5.40 -18.05
N LYS A 61 -10.67 -4.33 -18.08
CA LYS A 61 -11.05 -3.01 -18.62
C LYS A 61 -10.25 -2.70 -19.87
#